data_AF-A0A843SRP7-F1
#
_entry.id   AF-A0A843SRP7-F1
#
_cell.length_a   1.000
_cell.length_b   1.000
_cell.length_c   1.000
_cell.angle_alpha   90.00
_cell.angle_beta   90.00
_cell.angle_gamma   90.00
#
_symmetry.space_group_name_H-M   'P 1'
#
loop_
_entity.id
_entity.type
_entity.pdbx_description
1 polymer ?
#
loop_
_entity_poly.entity_id
_entity_poly.type
_entity_poly.pdbx_seq_one_letter_code
_entity_poly.pdbx_strand_id
1 'polypeptide(L)'
;MGPSFEVVSRWAAAGVPLKVAFRGIDRYFERYYGKGPRRRPVRIDFCDADVMDVFDHWRRALGLAADPESGSSPFPSEADGGGDAHTVSRKRPSLPAHLERVLVRLANTRAQGTLGAASDATIERISGELAAACASSAGLRGDARRALIDRLAVLDAEMVRVLRASLDDGTRGDLARQADQELARFRHQMSPERFSRTRDAAIDQLARERCGLPILSFG
;
A
#
# COMPACT_ATOMS: atom_id res chain seq x y z
N MET A 1 20.54 -26.37 0.57
CA MET A 1 20.24 -24.93 0.39
C MET A 1 20.34 -24.26 1.75
N GLY A 2 20.79 -23.01 1.84
CA GLY A 2 20.93 -22.30 3.12
C GLY A 2 19.62 -21.65 3.59
N PRO A 3 19.47 -21.31 4.88
CA PRO A 3 18.24 -20.73 5.45
C PRO A 3 17.71 -19.50 4.69
N SER A 4 18.62 -18.66 4.20
CA SER A 4 18.30 -17.48 3.41
C SER A 4 17.67 -17.76 2.05
N PHE A 5 18.04 -18.87 1.42
CA PHE A 5 17.44 -19.27 0.16
C PHE A 5 16.01 -19.78 0.36
N GLU A 6 15.76 -20.51 1.45
CA GLU A 6 14.43 -21.03 1.79
C GLU A 6 13.43 -19.89 2.03
N VAL A 7 13.84 -18.84 2.75
CA VAL A 7 13.01 -17.65 2.99
C VAL A 7 12.57 -16.98 1.68
N VAL A 8 13.52 -16.73 0.78
CA VAL A 8 13.22 -16.10 -0.53
C VAL A 8 12.38 -17.03 -1.40
N SER A 9 12.65 -18.33 -1.39
CA SER A 9 11.86 -19.33 -2.12
C SER A 9 10.42 -19.39 -1.62
N ARG A 10 10.21 -19.28 -0.31
CA ARG A 10 8.88 -19.19 0.29
C ARG A 10 8.15 -17.92 -0.11
N TRP A 11 8.82 -16.77 -0.18
CA TRP A 11 8.20 -15.55 -0.72
C TRP A 11 7.78 -15.74 -2.17
N ALA A 12 8.62 -16.38 -2.99
CA ALA A 12 8.30 -16.70 -4.39
C ALA A 12 7.19 -17.75 -4.53
N ALA A 13 7.04 -18.68 -3.58
CA ALA A 13 5.96 -19.66 -3.57
C ALA A 13 4.61 -19.04 -3.14
N ALA A 14 4.62 -18.17 -2.12
CA ALA A 14 3.49 -17.27 -1.82
C ALA A 14 3.27 -16.23 -2.95
N GLY A 15 4.29 -16.09 -3.78
CA GLY A 15 4.48 -15.32 -5.01
C GLY A 15 4.73 -13.83 -4.85
N VAL A 16 5.04 -13.36 -3.65
CA VAL A 16 5.27 -11.94 -3.32
C VAL A 16 5.91 -11.19 -4.50
N PRO A 17 5.25 -10.16 -5.06
CA PRO A 17 5.84 -9.41 -6.16
C PRO A 17 7.20 -8.84 -5.75
N LEU A 18 8.18 -8.81 -6.66
CA LEU A 18 9.54 -8.39 -6.32
C LEU A 18 9.60 -7.00 -5.68
N LYS A 19 8.81 -6.05 -6.18
CA LYS A 19 8.69 -4.69 -5.61
C LYS A 19 8.19 -4.68 -4.17
N VAL A 20 7.31 -5.62 -3.81
CA VAL A 20 6.76 -5.78 -2.46
C VAL A 20 7.82 -6.34 -1.53
N ALA A 21 8.61 -7.32 -2.01
CA ALA A 21 9.76 -7.84 -1.28
C ALA A 21 10.82 -6.75 -1.02
N PHE A 22 11.21 -5.99 -2.04
CA PHE A 22 12.15 -4.87 -1.87
C PHE A 22 11.65 -3.83 -0.88
N ARG A 23 10.38 -3.43 -0.98
CA ARG A 23 9.80 -2.48 -0.02
C ARG A 23 9.80 -3.00 1.43
N GLY A 24 9.59 -4.31 1.63
CA GLY A 24 9.70 -4.92 2.96
C GLY A 24 11.13 -4.93 3.50
N ILE A 25 12.10 -5.22 2.62
CA ILE A 25 13.54 -5.16 2.94
C ILE A 25 13.94 -3.74 3.31
N ASP A 26 13.57 -2.75 2.50
CA ASP A 26 13.86 -1.33 2.75
C ASP A 26 13.28 -0.88 4.10
N ARG A 27 12.04 -1.24 4.40
CA ARG A 27 11.40 -0.96 5.69
C ARG A 27 12.16 -1.54 6.87
N TYR A 28 12.68 -2.76 6.73
CA TYR A 28 13.53 -3.35 7.77
C TYR A 28 14.82 -2.55 7.93
N PHE A 29 15.49 -2.22 6.82
CA PHE A 29 16.75 -1.49 6.79
C PHE A 29 16.61 -0.09 7.40
N GLU A 30 15.58 0.67 7.03
CA GLU A 30 15.28 1.99 7.60
C GLU A 30 15.17 1.91 9.13
N ARG A 31 14.45 0.92 9.66
CA ARG A 31 14.31 0.73 11.10
C ARG A 31 15.60 0.25 11.76
N TYR A 32 16.37 -0.59 11.09
CA TYR A 32 17.61 -1.16 11.60
C TYR A 32 18.72 -0.11 11.69
N TYR A 33 18.92 0.67 10.62
CA TYR A 33 19.94 1.71 10.52
C TYR A 33 19.50 3.06 11.12
N GLY A 34 18.20 3.31 11.28
CA GLY A 34 17.68 4.49 11.97
C GLY A 34 18.10 4.61 13.45
N LYS A 35 18.61 3.53 14.05
CA LYS A 35 19.16 3.51 15.41
C LYS A 35 20.65 3.86 15.49
N GLY A 36 21.25 4.34 14.39
CA GLY A 36 22.66 4.69 14.29
C GLY A 36 23.51 3.65 13.52
N PRO A 37 24.79 3.94 13.29
CA PRO A 37 25.67 3.10 12.47
C PRO A 37 25.86 1.72 13.11
N ARG A 38 25.63 0.66 12.32
CA ARG A 38 25.76 -0.74 12.73
C ARG A 38 26.92 -1.41 12.00
N ARG A 39 27.72 -2.19 12.73
CA ARG A 39 28.93 -2.84 12.21
C ARG A 39 28.68 -4.14 11.44
N ARG A 40 27.51 -4.77 11.58
CA ARG A 40 27.22 -6.09 11.01
C ARG A 40 26.22 -5.98 9.85
N PRO A 41 26.48 -6.63 8.70
CA PRO A 41 25.51 -6.74 7.62
C PRO A 41 24.24 -7.46 8.09
N VAL A 42 23.09 -6.96 7.64
CA VAL A 42 21.79 -7.60 7.89
C VAL A 42 21.64 -8.81 6.98
N ARG A 43 21.18 -9.94 7.54
CA ARG A 43 20.79 -11.13 6.77
C ARG A 43 19.34 -11.00 6.30
N ILE A 44 19.07 -11.52 5.10
CA ILE A 44 17.74 -11.47 4.47
C ILE A 44 16.65 -12.14 5.32
N ASP A 45 17.01 -13.14 6.11
CA ASP A 45 16.12 -13.90 7.02
C ASP A 45 15.42 -12.97 8.02
N PHE A 46 16.06 -11.87 8.41
CA PHE A 46 15.48 -10.90 9.34
C PHE A 46 14.43 -9.99 8.69
N CYS A 47 14.41 -9.90 7.36
CA CYS A 47 13.45 -9.08 6.62
C CYS A 47 12.09 -9.78 6.44
N ASP A 48 12.00 -11.08 6.71
CA ASP A 48 10.81 -11.92 6.45
C ASP A 48 9.51 -11.31 6.98
N ALA A 49 9.48 -10.92 8.26
CA ALA A 49 8.30 -10.33 8.87
C ALA A 49 7.86 -9.02 8.18
N ASP A 50 8.79 -8.14 7.81
CA ASP A 50 8.44 -6.89 7.12
C ASP A 50 8.01 -7.13 5.68
N VAL A 51 8.59 -8.12 5.00
CA VAL A 51 8.18 -8.51 3.65
C VAL A 51 6.77 -9.09 3.65
N MET A 52 6.46 -9.99 4.58
CA MET A 52 5.10 -10.54 4.73
C MET A 52 4.10 -9.45 5.14
N ASP A 53 4.46 -8.55 6.05
CA ASP A 53 3.61 -7.41 6.44
C ASP A 53 3.26 -6.51 5.23
N VAL A 54 4.26 -6.15 4.42
CA VAL A 54 4.08 -5.32 3.23
C VAL A 54 3.27 -6.08 2.18
N PHE A 55 3.48 -7.38 2.05
CA PHE A 55 2.70 -8.24 1.16
C PHE A 55 1.23 -8.31 1.58
N ASP A 56 0.93 -8.46 2.86
CA ASP A 56 -0.44 -8.45 3.35
C ASP A 56 -1.12 -7.10 3.15
N HIS A 57 -0.38 -6.01 3.34
CA HIS A 57 -0.90 -4.67 3.04
C HIS A 57 -1.20 -4.49 1.55
N TRP A 58 -0.29 -4.94 0.68
CA TRP A 58 -0.50 -4.97 -0.76
C TRP A 58 -1.72 -5.81 -1.13
N ARG A 59 -1.88 -7.00 -0.55
CA ARG A 59 -3.05 -7.86 -0.77
C ARG A 59 -4.35 -7.16 -0.38
N ARG A 60 -4.39 -6.50 0.78
CA ARG A 60 -5.59 -5.75 1.22
C ARG A 60 -5.91 -4.60 0.27
N ALA A 61 -4.90 -3.84 -0.15
CA ALA A 61 -5.07 -2.74 -1.10
C ALA A 61 -5.69 -3.21 -2.44
N LEU A 62 -5.38 -4.43 -2.86
CA LEU A 62 -5.90 -5.04 -4.09
C LEU A 62 -7.20 -5.84 -3.92
N GLY A 63 -7.77 -5.91 -2.71
CA GLY A 63 -8.94 -6.76 -2.43
C GLY A 63 -8.66 -8.26 -2.49
N LEU A 64 -7.38 -8.65 -2.34
CA LEU A 64 -6.91 -10.05 -2.31
C LEU A 64 -6.99 -10.67 -0.91
N ALA A 65 -7.15 -9.85 0.14
CA ALA A 65 -7.42 -10.38 1.47
C ALA A 65 -8.74 -11.15 1.45
N ALA A 66 -8.78 -12.30 2.13
CA ALA A 66 -10.02 -13.04 2.29
C ALA A 66 -11.03 -12.17 3.05
N ASP A 67 -12.28 -12.16 2.61
CA ASP A 67 -13.37 -11.73 3.48
C ASP A 67 -13.35 -12.65 4.71
N PRO A 68 -13.39 -12.11 5.94
CA PRO A 68 -13.42 -12.92 7.15
C PRO A 68 -14.64 -13.86 7.21
N GLU A 69 -15.68 -13.63 6.39
CA GLU A 69 -16.86 -14.50 6.27
C GLU A 69 -16.72 -15.64 5.26
N SER A 70 -15.75 -15.56 4.34
CA SER A 70 -15.37 -16.69 3.49
C SER A 70 -14.15 -17.36 4.12
N GLY A 71 -14.40 -18.33 5.00
CA GLY A 71 -13.41 -19.13 5.75
C GLY A 71 -12.41 -19.95 4.91
N SER A 72 -12.13 -19.57 3.66
CA SER A 72 -11.01 -20.06 2.87
C SER A 72 -9.87 -19.03 2.90
N SER A 73 -9.04 -19.11 3.93
CA SER A 73 -7.65 -18.69 3.78
C SER A 73 -6.97 -19.70 2.83
N PRO A 74 -6.35 -19.29 1.72
CA PRO A 74 -5.65 -20.21 0.82
C PRO A 74 -4.34 -20.74 1.38
N PHE A 75 -3.94 -20.31 2.58
CA PHE A 75 -2.70 -20.74 3.21
C PHE A 75 -3.00 -21.78 4.29
N PRO A 76 -2.33 -22.94 4.27
CA PRO A 76 -2.38 -23.86 5.39
C PRO A 76 -1.88 -23.13 6.63
N SER A 77 -2.76 -23.01 7.63
CA SER A 77 -2.37 -22.59 8.96
C SER A 77 -1.55 -23.73 9.56
N GLU A 78 -0.22 -23.65 9.46
CA GLU A 78 0.68 -24.52 10.20
C GLU A 78 0.57 -24.16 11.69
N ALA A 79 -0.40 -24.77 12.34
CA ALA A 79 -0.44 -24.91 13.78
C ALA A 79 0.51 -26.05 14.14
N ASP A 80 1.79 -25.74 14.40
CA ASP A 80 2.48 -26.24 15.59
C ASP A 80 3.86 -25.58 15.75
N GLY A 81 4.20 -25.19 16.98
CA GLY A 81 5.51 -24.61 17.31
C GLY A 81 5.43 -23.39 18.21
N GLY A 82 5.18 -23.62 19.50
CA GLY A 82 5.21 -22.61 20.54
C GLY A 82 6.50 -21.79 20.54
N GLY A 83 6.36 -20.49 20.38
CA GLY A 83 7.41 -19.50 20.56
C GLY A 83 6.75 -18.16 20.82
N ASP A 84 7.02 -17.58 21.99
CA ASP A 84 6.47 -16.35 22.52
C ASP A 84 6.08 -15.32 21.44
N ALA A 85 4.79 -15.26 21.17
CA ALA A 85 4.17 -14.24 20.34
C ALA A 85 4.26 -12.89 21.07
N HIS A 86 5.42 -12.24 20.96
CA HIS A 86 5.49 -10.80 20.99
C HIS A 86 4.79 -10.27 19.73
N THR A 87 3.47 -10.40 19.67
CA THR A 87 2.63 -9.59 18.80
C THR A 87 2.75 -8.16 19.31
N VAL A 88 3.79 -7.47 18.85
CA VAL A 88 3.91 -6.02 18.99
C VAL A 88 2.73 -5.46 18.21
N SER A 89 1.63 -5.20 18.92
CA SER A 89 0.48 -4.47 18.41
C SER A 89 0.97 -3.07 18.03
N ARG A 90 1.44 -2.92 16.77
CA ARG A 90 1.90 -1.65 16.25
C ARG A 90 0.67 -0.75 16.19
N LYS A 91 0.65 0.27 17.06
CA LYS A 91 -0.41 1.29 17.10
C LYS A 91 -0.63 1.82 15.68
N ARG A 92 -1.83 1.58 15.13
CA ARG A 92 -2.26 2.16 13.85
C ARG A 92 -2.06 3.68 13.95
N PRO A 93 -1.50 4.33 12.91
CA PRO A 93 -1.29 5.76 12.94
C PRO A 93 -2.64 6.47 13.15
N SER A 94 -2.64 7.54 13.94
CA SER A 94 -3.83 8.35 14.16
C SER A 94 -4.26 9.04 12.86
N LEU A 95 -5.54 9.40 12.78
CA LEU A 95 -6.09 10.13 11.63
C LEU A 95 -5.35 11.46 11.37
N PRO A 96 -5.06 12.31 12.39
CA PRO A 96 -4.28 13.53 12.16
C PRO A 96 -2.88 13.25 11.59
N ALA A 97 -2.16 12.26 12.13
CA ALA A 97 -0.83 11.90 11.62
C ALA A 97 -0.88 11.33 10.20
N HIS A 98 -1.99 10.72 9.78
CA HIS A 98 -2.20 10.32 8.40
C HIS A 98 -2.37 11.54 7.49
N LEU A 99 -3.24 12.47 7.86
CA LEU A 99 -3.50 13.68 7.08
C LEU A 99 -2.24 14.53 6.90
N GLU A 100 -1.45 14.74 7.95
CA GLU A 100 -0.17 15.46 7.88
C GLU A 100 0.81 14.81 6.90
N ARG A 101 0.97 13.47 6.97
CA ARG A 101 1.83 12.74 6.04
C ARG A 101 1.35 12.84 4.59
N VAL A 102 0.04 12.79 4.38
CA VAL A 102 -0.56 12.93 3.06
C VAL A 102 -0.29 14.32 2.50
N LEU A 103 -0.49 15.39 3.28
CA LEU A 103 -0.21 16.76 2.87
C LEU A 103 1.25 16.96 2.45
N VAL A 104 2.20 16.48 3.24
CA VAL A 104 3.64 16.56 2.90
C VAL A 104 3.93 15.84 1.58
N ARG A 105 3.34 14.66 1.36
CA ARG A 105 3.53 13.91 0.10
C ARG A 105 2.89 14.58 -1.11
N LEU A 106 1.71 15.16 -0.96
CA LEU A 106 1.05 15.93 -2.03
C LEU A 106 1.88 17.15 -2.41
N ALA A 107 2.39 17.89 -1.43
CA ALA A 107 3.26 19.04 -1.67
C ALA A 107 4.53 18.64 -2.45
N ASN A 108 5.18 17.54 -2.06
CA ASN A 108 6.35 17.02 -2.77
C ASN A 108 6.01 16.56 -4.20
N THR A 109 4.87 15.90 -4.40
CA THR A 109 4.42 15.45 -5.73
C THR A 109 4.17 16.64 -6.66
N ARG A 110 3.51 17.67 -6.14
CA ARG A 110 3.27 18.93 -6.88
C ARG A 110 4.58 19.61 -7.25
N ALA A 111 5.53 19.70 -6.31
CA ALA A 111 6.84 20.31 -6.57
C ALA A 111 7.64 19.57 -7.66
N GLN A 112 7.41 18.27 -7.85
CA GLN A 112 8.03 17.47 -8.90
C GLN A 112 7.33 17.59 -10.27
N GLY A 113 6.10 18.09 -10.33
CA GLY A 113 5.36 18.32 -11.59
C GLY A 113 4.96 17.04 -12.34
N THR A 114 4.88 15.89 -11.67
CA THR A 114 4.70 14.57 -12.31
C THR A 114 3.37 14.37 -13.06
N LEU A 115 2.34 15.15 -12.73
CA LEU A 115 0.97 15.01 -13.26
C LEU A 115 0.57 16.13 -14.24
N GLY A 116 1.48 17.08 -14.49
CA GLY A 116 1.25 18.23 -15.35
C GLY A 116 0.29 19.28 -14.80
N ALA A 117 0.28 20.45 -15.45
CA ALA A 117 -0.44 21.64 -14.99
C ALA A 117 -1.97 21.47 -14.89
N ALA A 118 -2.56 20.57 -15.68
CA ALA A 118 -4.00 20.31 -15.62
C ALA A 118 -4.43 19.65 -14.29
N SER A 119 -3.54 18.88 -13.66
CA SER A 119 -3.80 18.18 -12.40
C SER A 119 -3.50 19.05 -11.19
N ASP A 120 -2.64 20.06 -11.35
CA ASP A 120 -2.16 20.94 -10.26
C ASP A 120 -3.30 21.69 -9.55
N ALA A 121 -4.33 22.14 -10.29
CA ALA A 121 -5.48 22.81 -9.70
C ALA A 121 -6.28 21.87 -8.79
N THR A 122 -6.44 20.61 -9.19
CA THR A 122 -7.13 19.60 -8.38
C THR A 122 -6.31 19.24 -7.14
N ILE A 123 -4.99 19.06 -7.29
CA ILE A 123 -4.10 18.77 -6.17
C ILE A 123 -4.11 19.91 -5.15
N GLU A 124 -4.10 21.16 -5.61
CA GLU A 124 -4.19 22.33 -4.74
C GLU A 124 -5.51 22.34 -3.96
N ARG A 125 -6.64 22.13 -4.65
CA ARG A 125 -7.97 22.08 -4.02
C ARG A 125 -8.06 20.97 -2.96
N ILE A 126 -7.59 19.77 -3.28
CA ILE A 126 -7.57 18.63 -2.36
C ILE A 126 -6.65 18.94 -1.16
N SER A 127 -5.48 19.53 -1.40
CA SER A 127 -4.53 19.88 -0.34
C SER A 127 -5.11 20.93 0.61
N GLY A 128 -5.80 21.95 0.09
CA GLY A 128 -6.49 22.95 0.90
C GLY A 128 -7.60 22.34 1.77
N GLU A 129 -8.38 21.41 1.21
CA GLU A 129 -9.43 20.71 1.95
C GLU A 129 -8.85 19.80 3.06
N LEU A 130 -7.76 19.08 2.77
CA LEU A 130 -7.05 18.26 3.75
C LEU A 130 -6.41 19.10 4.86
N ALA A 131 -5.86 20.27 4.53
CA ALA A 131 -5.29 21.19 5.52
C ALA A 131 -6.36 21.74 6.48
N ALA A 132 -7.54 22.09 5.96
CA ALA A 132 -8.69 22.47 6.79
C ALA A 132 -9.15 21.30 7.69
N ALA A 133 -9.23 20.09 7.12
CA ALA A 133 -9.57 18.89 7.87
C ALA A 133 -8.55 18.60 8.99
N CYS A 134 -7.25 18.73 8.74
CA CYS A 134 -6.19 18.63 9.73
C CYS A 134 -6.45 19.54 10.93
N ALA A 135 -6.70 20.83 10.68
CA ALA A 135 -6.95 21.83 11.72
C ALA A 135 -8.16 21.49 12.59
N SER A 136 -9.19 20.87 12.01
CA SER A 136 -10.41 20.45 12.71
C SER A 136 -10.39 19.01 13.28
N SER A 137 -9.33 18.23 13.02
CA SER A 137 -9.33 16.79 13.28
C SER A 137 -9.07 16.40 14.75
N ALA A 138 -8.58 17.34 15.55
CA ALA A 138 -8.28 17.12 16.96
C ALA A 138 -9.56 16.83 17.76
N GLY A 139 -9.67 15.61 18.29
CA GLY A 139 -10.81 15.21 19.14
C GLY A 139 -12.04 14.70 18.40
N LEU A 140 -11.99 14.54 17.07
CA LEU A 140 -13.11 13.95 16.31
C LEU A 140 -13.42 12.53 16.77
N ARG A 141 -14.68 12.28 17.10
CA ARG A 141 -15.21 10.98 17.54
C ARG A 141 -16.55 10.70 16.87
N GLY A 142 -16.95 9.43 16.88
CA GLY A 142 -18.24 8.99 16.36
C GLY A 142 -18.46 9.38 14.90
N ASP A 143 -19.64 9.92 14.61
CA ASP A 143 -20.11 10.22 13.25
C ASP A 143 -19.26 11.27 12.54
N ALA A 144 -18.75 12.27 13.26
CA ALA A 144 -17.88 13.29 12.67
C ALA A 144 -16.56 12.68 12.15
N ARG A 145 -16.01 11.69 12.87
CA ARG A 145 -14.83 10.94 12.41
C ARG A 145 -15.17 10.07 11.20
N ARG A 146 -16.36 9.43 11.19
CA ARG A 146 -16.81 8.62 10.06
C ARG A 146 -16.99 9.47 8.81
N ALA A 147 -17.68 10.60 8.91
CA ALA A 147 -17.90 11.55 7.83
C ALA A 147 -16.58 12.06 7.23
N LEU A 148 -15.57 12.33 8.06
CA LEU A 148 -14.25 12.69 7.55
C LEU A 148 -13.58 11.53 6.79
N ILE A 149 -13.65 10.29 7.31
CA ILE A 149 -13.12 9.12 6.60
C ILE A 149 -13.81 8.92 5.25
N ASP A 150 -15.14 9.04 5.22
CA ASP A 150 -15.92 8.90 3.98
C ASP A 150 -15.56 10.01 2.99
N ARG A 151 -15.37 11.25 3.49
CA ARG A 151 -14.92 12.37 2.66
C ARG A 151 -13.52 12.13 2.09
N LEU A 152 -12.59 11.58 2.87
CA LEU A 152 -11.26 11.19 2.38
C LEU A 152 -11.33 10.14 1.27
N ALA A 153 -12.25 9.17 1.38
CA ALA A 153 -12.46 8.18 0.33
C ALA A 153 -12.98 8.81 -0.97
N VAL A 154 -13.88 9.80 -0.87
CA VAL A 154 -14.36 10.56 -2.04
C VAL A 154 -13.23 11.35 -2.71
N LEU A 155 -12.42 12.06 -1.92
CA LEU A 155 -11.27 12.81 -2.44
C LEU A 155 -10.24 11.89 -3.08
N ASP A 156 -10.01 10.71 -2.48
CA ASP A 156 -9.08 9.71 -3.00
C ASP A 156 -9.55 9.18 -4.36
N ALA A 157 -10.83 8.85 -4.50
CA ALA A 157 -11.42 8.40 -5.76
C ALA A 157 -11.38 9.49 -6.85
N GLU A 158 -11.57 10.76 -6.47
CA GLU A 158 -11.42 11.88 -7.38
C GLU A 158 -9.98 12.01 -7.89
N MET A 159 -9.01 11.90 -6.99
CA MET A 159 -7.59 11.96 -7.33
C MET A 159 -7.18 10.84 -8.30
N VAL A 160 -7.66 9.62 -8.10
CA VAL A 160 -7.44 8.50 -9.05
C VAL A 160 -8.04 8.80 -10.41
N ARG A 161 -9.24 9.38 -10.46
CA ARG A 161 -9.89 9.71 -11.72
C ARG A 161 -9.06 10.70 -12.53
N VAL A 162 -8.56 11.76 -11.89
CA VAL A 162 -7.67 12.75 -12.52
C VAL A 162 -6.36 12.12 -12.95
N LEU A 163 -5.75 11.29 -12.10
CA LEU A 163 -4.55 10.53 -12.42
C LEU A 163 -4.75 9.70 -13.69
N ARG A 164 -5.80 8.87 -13.75
CA ARG A 164 -6.10 8.04 -14.93
C ARG A 164 -6.29 8.87 -16.20
N ALA A 165 -6.97 10.02 -16.09
CA ALA A 165 -7.18 10.92 -17.22
C ALA A 165 -5.89 11.60 -17.71
N SER A 166 -4.89 11.78 -16.85
CA SER A 166 -3.59 12.34 -17.22
C SER A 166 -2.64 11.35 -17.90
N LEU A 167 -2.91 10.04 -17.86
CA LEU A 167 -2.05 9.03 -18.45
C LEU A 167 -2.30 8.87 -19.94
N ASP A 168 -1.22 8.89 -20.73
CA ASP A 168 -1.26 8.53 -22.15
C ASP A 168 -1.60 7.04 -22.37
N ASP A 169 -1.99 6.68 -23.59
CA ASP A 169 -2.39 5.30 -23.95
C ASP A 169 -1.26 4.28 -23.73
N GLY A 170 -0.01 4.66 -24.01
CA GLY A 170 1.16 3.80 -23.84
C GLY A 170 1.40 3.48 -22.37
N THR A 171 1.43 4.51 -21.52
CA THR A 171 1.56 4.36 -20.07
C THR A 171 0.41 3.54 -19.49
N ARG A 172 -0.84 3.75 -19.95
CA ARG A 172 -1.99 2.91 -19.53
C ARG A 172 -1.80 1.45 -19.91
N GLY A 173 -1.31 1.16 -21.12
CA GLY A 173 -1.00 -0.20 -21.58
C GLY A 173 0.12 -0.87 -20.76
N ASP A 174 1.16 -0.12 -20.40
CA ASP A 174 2.28 -0.62 -19.60
C ASP A 174 1.84 -1.02 -18.18
N LEU A 175 1.08 -0.14 -17.52
CA LEU A 175 0.54 -0.39 -16.18
C LEU A 175 -0.40 -1.60 -16.17
N ALA A 176 -1.22 -1.74 -17.21
CA ALA A 176 -2.11 -2.89 -17.39
C ALA A 176 -1.33 -4.21 -17.52
N ARG A 177 -0.28 -4.24 -18.36
CA ARG A 177 0.59 -5.42 -18.50
C ARG A 177 1.31 -5.77 -17.19
N GLN A 178 1.79 -4.76 -16.47
CA GLN A 178 2.45 -4.98 -15.18
C GLN A 178 1.47 -5.53 -14.13
N ALA A 179 0.26 -4.98 -14.06
CA ALA A 179 -0.79 -5.50 -13.17
C ALA A 179 -1.11 -6.97 -13.48
N ASP A 180 -1.23 -7.33 -14.77
CA ASP A 180 -1.49 -8.71 -15.19
C ASP A 180 -0.34 -9.65 -14.79
N GLN A 181 0.91 -9.21 -14.87
CA GLN A 181 2.07 -9.98 -14.41
C GLN A 181 2.07 -10.19 -12.89
N GLU A 182 1.79 -9.14 -12.11
CA GLU A 182 1.74 -9.23 -10.64
C GLU A 182 0.60 -10.14 -10.16
N LEU A 183 -0.51 -10.17 -10.91
CA LEU A 183 -1.71 -10.95 -10.60
C LEU A 183 -1.76 -12.33 -11.23
N ALA A 184 -0.85 -12.66 -12.15
CA ALA A 184 -0.89 -13.90 -12.94
C ALA A 184 -1.06 -15.15 -12.06
N ARG A 185 -0.33 -15.21 -10.94
CA ARG A 185 -0.40 -16.33 -9.99
C ARG A 185 -1.70 -16.44 -9.21
N PHE A 186 -2.48 -15.37 -9.11
CA PHE A 186 -3.73 -15.35 -8.35
C PHE A 186 -4.95 -15.54 -9.25
N ARG A 187 -4.78 -15.43 -10.58
CA ARG A 187 -5.86 -15.49 -11.56
C ARG A 187 -6.73 -16.72 -11.41
N HIS A 188 -6.13 -17.89 -11.18
CA HIS A 188 -6.86 -19.15 -11.05
C HIS A 188 -7.69 -19.28 -9.75
N GLN A 189 -7.47 -18.40 -8.77
CA GLN A 189 -8.15 -18.41 -7.47
C GLN A 189 -9.32 -17.40 -7.43
N MET A 190 -9.66 -16.76 -8.55
CA MET A 190 -10.62 -15.66 -8.61
C MET A 190 -11.71 -15.89 -9.63
N SER A 191 -12.91 -15.40 -9.31
CA SER A 191 -13.93 -15.19 -10.33
C SER A 191 -13.48 -14.10 -11.32
N PRO A 192 -14.00 -14.09 -12.56
CA PRO A 192 -13.68 -13.05 -13.54
C PRO A 192 -13.95 -11.62 -13.04
N GLU A 193 -15.04 -11.42 -12.29
CA GLU A 193 -15.44 -10.12 -11.75
C GLU A 193 -14.50 -9.67 -10.63
N ARG A 194 -14.08 -10.60 -9.76
CA ARG A 194 -13.08 -10.32 -8.73
C ARG A 194 -11.74 -9.97 -9.37
N PHE A 195 -11.31 -10.74 -10.38
CA PHE A 195 -10.08 -10.48 -11.10
C PHE A 195 -10.09 -9.09 -11.76
N SER A 196 -11.19 -8.71 -12.43
CA SER A 196 -11.31 -7.38 -13.04
C SER A 196 -11.15 -6.25 -12.01
N ARG A 197 -11.86 -6.35 -10.87
CA ARG A 197 -11.76 -5.33 -9.80
C ARG A 197 -10.37 -5.26 -9.19
N THR A 198 -9.74 -6.39 -8.92
CA THR A 198 -8.37 -6.47 -8.40
C THR A 198 -7.36 -5.91 -9.40
N ARG A 199 -7.55 -6.20 -10.70
CA ARG A 199 -6.71 -5.66 -11.78
C ARG A 199 -6.81 -4.13 -11.86
N ASP A 200 -8.01 -3.58 -11.79
CA ASP A 200 -8.22 -2.13 -11.78
C ASP A 200 -7.55 -1.47 -10.56
N ALA A 201 -7.68 -2.09 -9.38
CA ALA A 201 -7.00 -1.62 -8.17
C ALA A 201 -5.46 -1.70 -8.29
N ALA A 202 -4.93 -2.73 -8.96
CA ALA A 202 -3.50 -2.87 -9.20
C ALA A 202 -2.96 -1.81 -10.15
N ILE A 203 -3.73 -1.48 -11.20
CA ILE A 203 -3.41 -0.38 -12.11
C ILE A 203 -3.39 0.96 -11.35
N ASP A 204 -4.39 1.21 -10.49
CA ASP A 204 -4.43 2.44 -9.68
C ASP A 204 -3.24 2.57 -8.74
N GLN A 205 -2.88 1.46 -8.08
CA GLN A 205 -1.72 1.44 -7.21
C GLN A 205 -0.43 1.72 -7.99
N LEU A 206 -0.24 1.07 -9.15
CA LEU A 206 0.93 1.28 -9.99
C LEU A 206 1.01 2.71 -10.53
N ALA A 207 -0.13 3.29 -10.94
CA ALA A 207 -0.20 4.67 -11.40
C ALA A 207 0.21 5.64 -10.28
N ARG A 208 -0.27 5.42 -9.06
CA ARG A 208 0.11 6.24 -7.90
C ARG A 208 1.58 6.13 -7.57
N GLU A 209 2.12 4.90 -7.56
CA GLU A 209 3.54 4.63 -7.32
C GLU A 209 4.41 5.38 -8.33
N ARG A 210 4.05 5.33 -9.62
CA ARG A 210 4.75 6.04 -10.70
C ARG A 210 4.74 7.56 -10.53
N CYS A 211 3.60 8.11 -10.12
CA CYS A 211 3.43 9.56 -9.98
C CYS A 211 3.80 10.11 -8.59
N GLY A 212 4.16 9.24 -7.63
CA GLY A 212 4.47 9.62 -6.26
C GLY A 212 3.24 9.94 -5.38
N LEU A 213 2.03 9.65 -5.86
CA LEU A 213 0.79 10.05 -5.19
C LEU A 213 0.51 9.20 -3.93
N PRO A 214 0.15 9.84 -2.80
CA PRO A 214 -0.28 9.11 -1.60
C PRO A 214 -1.70 8.53 -1.77
N ILE A 215 -2.10 7.68 -0.81
CA ILE A 215 -3.48 7.25 -0.63
C ILE A 215 -4.11 8.19 0.41
N LEU A 216 -5.23 8.85 0.08
CA LEU A 216 -5.89 9.79 0.98
C LEU A 216 -6.84 9.07 1.95
N SER A 217 -7.48 7.98 1.51
CA SER A 217 -8.40 7.20 2.32
C SER A 217 -7.72 6.66 3.59
N PHE A 218 -8.49 6.57 4.68
CA PHE A 218 -8.00 6.09 5.98
C PHE A 218 -8.73 4.80 6.37
N GLY A 219 -8.02 3.66 6.43
CA GLY A 219 -8.60 2.35 6.77
C GLY A 219 -7.58 1.22 6.87
#